data_AF-A0A1G9VA46-F1
#
_entry.id   AF-A0A1G9VA46-F1
#
_cell.length_a   1.000
_cell.length_b   1.000
_cell.length_c   1.000
_cell.angle_alpha   90.00
_cell.angle_beta   90.00
_cell.angle_gamma   90.00
#
_symmetry.space_group_name_H-M   'P 1'
#
loop_
_entity.id
_entity.type
_entity.pdbx_description
1 polymer ?
#
loop_
_entity_poly.entity_id
_entity_poly.type
_entity_poly.pdbx_seq_one_letter_code
_entity_poly.pdbx_strand_id
1 'polypeptide(L)' 'MIKAEPTLLVHGERLVEGAMRRQRKTRDDVLAALRSEGLDDLSQAAAVVLKTDRSISVLKALSGRWDGLTGIARRRHAPI' A
#
# COMPACT_ATOMS: atom_id res chain seq x y z
N MET A 1 28.56 3.75 -7.12
CA MET A 1 27.36 4.49 -6.64
C MET A 1 26.42 3.48 -6.01
N ILE A 2 26.14 3.57 -4.70
CA ILE A 2 25.16 2.69 -4.06
C ILE A 2 23.78 3.20 -4.48
N LYS A 3 23.06 2.43 -5.29
CA LYS A 3 21.69 2.75 -5.67
C LYS A 3 20.83 2.54 -4.42
N ALA A 4 20.22 3.59 -3.90
CA ALA A 4 19.22 3.41 -2.85
C ALA A 4 18.09 2.57 -3.44
N GLU A 5 17.67 1.52 -2.74
CA GLU A 5 16.53 0.71 -3.13
C GLU A 5 15.30 1.16 -2.33
N PRO A 6 14.09 1.10 -2.93
CA PRO A 6 12.86 1.36 -2.20
C PRO A 6 12.77 0.42 -0.99
N THR A 7 12.27 0.93 0.13
CA THR A 7 12.19 0.20 1.39
C THR A 7 10.74 -0.04 1.78
N LEU A 8 10.38 -1.31 2.03
CA LEU A 8 9.07 -1.68 2.56
C LEU A 8 8.95 -1.22 4.03
N LEU A 9 7.94 -0.41 4.32
CA LEU A 9 7.63 0.12 5.66
C LEU A 9 6.46 -0.60 6.33
N VAL A 10 5.48 -1.05 5.54
CA VAL A 10 4.29 -1.78 5.98
C VAL A 10 4.01 -2.93 5.05
N HIS A 11 3.60 -4.07 5.61
CA HIS A 11 3.04 -5.20 4.87
C HIS A 11 1.71 -5.61 5.51
N GLY A 12 0.60 -5.42 4.79
CA GLY A 12 -0.76 -5.49 5.33
C GLY A 12 -0.92 -4.54 6.52
N GLU A 13 -1.34 -5.08 7.67
CA GLU A 13 -1.54 -4.31 8.89
C GLU A 13 -0.26 -4.13 9.75
N ARG A 14 0.88 -4.66 9.32
CA ARG A 14 2.09 -4.75 10.14
C ARG A 14 3.18 -3.78 9.70
N LEU A 15 3.68 -3.00 10.65
CA LEU A 15 4.87 -2.16 10.49
C LEU A 15 6.13 -3.05 10.43
N VAL A 16 7.03 -2.73 9.50
CA VAL A 16 8.35 -3.34 9.41
C VAL A 16 9.32 -2.53 10.29
N GLU A 17 9.26 -2.76 11.61
CA GLU A 17 9.97 -1.96 12.64
C GLU A 17 11.45 -1.71 12.34
N GLY A 18 12.17 -2.73 11.87
CA GLY A 18 13.58 -2.60 11.50
C GLY A 18 13.80 -1.64 10.34
N ALA A 19 12.91 -1.65 9.35
CA ALA A 19 12.96 -0.72 8.22
C ALA A 19 12.56 0.69 8.64
N MET A 20 11.50 0.83 9.44
CA MET A 20 11.05 2.10 10.03
C MET A 20 12.19 2.80 10.76
N ARG A 21 12.87 2.09 11.67
CA ARG A 21 14.02 2.62 12.42
C ARG A 21 15.18 3.03 11.51
N ARG A 22 15.58 2.17 10.57
CA ARG A 22 16.70 2.46 9.63
C ARG A 22 16.42 3.69 8.76
N GLN A 23 15.17 3.86 8.33
CA GLN A 23 14.75 4.98 7.50
C GLN A 23 14.31 6.22 8.31
N ARG A 24 14.37 6.15 9.65
CA ARG A 24 13.88 7.18 10.58
C ARG A 24 12.43 7.60 10.28
N LYS A 25 11.59 6.61 9.99
CA LYS A 25 10.16 6.77 9.81
C LYS A 25 9.42 6.37 11.07
N THR A 26 8.34 7.07 11.33
CA THR A 26 7.46 6.90 12.47
C THR A 26 6.11 6.33 12.02
N ARG A 27 5.34 5.78 12.96
CA ARG A 27 3.96 5.38 12.67
C ARG A 27 3.14 6.55 12.11
N ASP A 28 3.37 7.77 12.60
CA ASP A 28 2.66 8.96 12.16
C ASP A 28 2.99 9.34 10.70
N ASP A 29 4.24 9.12 10.24
CA ASP A 29 4.58 9.28 8.82
C ASP A 29 3.74 8.34 7.93
N VAL A 30 3.56 7.10 8.38
CA VAL A 30 2.75 6.10 7.66
C VAL A 30 1.28 6.51 7.68
N LEU A 31 0.73 6.86 8.85
CA LEU A 31 -0.67 7.28 9.00
C LEU A 31 -0.95 8.56 8.19
N ALA A 32 0.01 9.48 8.08
CA ALA A 32 -0.11 10.66 7.24
C ALA A 32 -0.21 10.30 5.75
N ALA A 33 0.60 9.34 5.30
CA ALA A 33 0.54 8.85 3.92
C ALA A 33 -0.77 8.12 3.61
N LEU A 34 -1.31 7.34 4.56
CA LEU A 34 -2.64 6.73 4.42
C LEU A 34 -3.74 7.79 4.26
N ARG A 35 -3.74 8.82 5.12
CA ARG A 35 -4.71 9.91 5.06
C ARG A 35 -4.66 10.69 3.74
N SER A 36 -3.47 10.94 3.19
CA SER A 36 -3.36 11.62 1.88
C SER A 36 -3.95 10.81 0.73
N GLU A 37 -4.09 9.49 0.91
CA GLU A 37 -4.65 8.56 -0.07
C GLU A 37 -6.14 8.26 0.19
N GLY A 38 -6.73 8.89 1.21
CA GLY A 38 -8.12 8.68 1.63
C GLY A 38 -8.34 7.34 2.35
N LEU A 39 -7.32 6.81 3.02
CA LEU A 39 -7.41 5.62 3.86
C LEU A 39 -7.41 6.00 5.34
N ASP A 40 -8.27 5.32 6.10
CA ASP A 40 -8.52 5.55 7.52
C ASP A 40 -7.54 4.76 8.41
N ASP A 41 -7.16 3.54 7.98
CA ASP A 41 -6.30 2.67 8.77
C ASP A 41 -5.47 1.67 7.92
N LEU A 42 -4.56 0.95 8.58
CA LEU A 42 -3.60 0.05 7.94
C LEU A 42 -4.25 -1.17 7.27
N SER A 43 -5.45 -1.60 7.69
CA SER A 43 -6.16 -2.74 7.06
C SER A 43 -6.54 -2.45 5.61
N GLN A 44 -6.65 -1.17 5.26
CA GLN A 44 -6.95 -0.73 3.90
C GLN A 44 -5.70 -0.59 3.01
N ALA A 45 -4.50 -0.84 3.56
CA ALA A 45 -3.25 -0.86 2.82
C ALA A 45 -2.71 -2.29 2.67
N ALA A 46 -2.39 -2.69 1.45
CA ALA A 46 -1.63 -3.91 1.19
C ALA A 46 -0.14 -3.72 1.55
N ALA A 47 0.41 -2.54 1.27
CA ALA A 47 1.78 -2.20 1.61
C ALA A 47 2.00 -0.68 1.61
N VAL A 48 3.05 -0.25 2.32
CA VAL A 48 3.56 1.12 2.28
C VAL A 48 5.06 1.08 2.01
N VAL A 49 5.52 1.87 1.04
CA VAL A 49 6.91 1.83 0.54
C VAL A 49 7.51 3.24 0.60
N LEU A 50 8.72 3.34 1.15
CA LEU A 50 9.58 4.51 0.99
C LEU A 50 10.33 4.41 -0.33
N LYS A 51 10.10 5.35 -1.24
CA LYS A 51 10.84 5.44 -2.50
C LYS A 51 12.23 6.05 -2.28
N THR A 52 13.07 5.94 -3.31
CA THR A 52 14.44 6.45 -3.33
C THR A 52 14.50 7.99 -3.26
N ASP A 53 13.44 8.67 -3.69
CA ASP A 53 13.26 10.13 -3.62
C ASP A 53 12.74 10.61 -2.24
N ARG A 54 12.68 9.71 -1.25
CA ARG A 54 12.14 9.91 0.11
C ARG A 54 10.64 10.14 0.23
N SER A 55 9.89 10.08 -0.87
CA SER A 55 8.43 10.09 -0.79
C SER A 55 7.86 8.70 -0.48
N ILE A 56 6.70 8.68 0.15
CA ILE A 56 6.00 7.47 0.55
C ILE A 56 4.92 7.17 -0.48
N SER A 57 4.78 5.90 -0.86
CA SER A 57 3.69 5.40 -1.69
C SER A 57 2.90 4.36 -0.92
N VAL A 58 1.58 4.38 -1.08
CA VAL A 58 0.66 3.43 -0.46
C VAL A 58 0.04 2.56 -1.55
N LEU A 59 0.17 1.25 -1.38
CA LEU A 59 -0.55 0.26 -2.18
C LEU A 59 -1.83 -0.09 -1.44
N LYS A 60 -2.98 0.31 -1.98
CA LYS A 60 -4.30 0.04 -1.40
C LYS A 60 -4.58 -1.46 -1.42
N ALA A 61 -5.13 -1.98 -0.33
CA ALA A 61 -5.67 -3.32 -0.33
C ALA A 61 -6.83 -3.38 -1.34
N LEU A 62 -6.91 -4.46 -2.10
CA LEU A 62 -8.11 -4.71 -2.89
C LEU A 62 -9.27 -4.83 -1.91
N SER A 63 -10.29 -3.97 -2.05
CA SER A 63 -11.50 -4.17 -1.29
C SER A 63 -12.06 -5.53 -1.66
N GLY A 64 -12.33 -6.39 -0.67
CA GLY A 64 -13.16 -7.58 -0.88
C GLY A 64 -14.59 -7.26 -1.35
N ARG A 65 -14.91 -5.97 -1.45
CA ARG A 65 -16.09 -5.44 -2.14
C ARG A 65 -15.87 -5.54 -3.65
N TRP A 66 -16.63 -6.46 -4.24
CA TRP A 66 -16.78 -6.64 -5.69
C TRP A 66 -17.90 -5.76 -6.25
N ASP A 67 -18.49 -4.88 -5.44
CA ASP A 67 -19.57 -3.98 -5.80
C ASP A 67 -19.20 -3.07 -6.98
N GLY A 68 -17.93 -2.62 -7.05
CA GLY A 68 -17.38 -1.91 -8.21
C GLY A 68 -17.28 -2.76 -9.50
N LEU A 69 -17.41 -4.09 -9.40
CA LEU A 69 -17.57 -4.98 -10.56
C LEU A 69 -19.06 -5.28 -10.86
N THR A 70 -19.99 -4.76 -10.07
CA THR A 70 -21.42 -4.90 -10.34
C THR A 70 -21.75 -4.05 -11.57
N GLY A 71 -22.07 -4.70 -12.68
CA GLY A 71 -22.42 -4.06 -13.95
C GLY A 71 -21.38 -4.21 -15.06
N ILE A 72 -20.13 -4.55 -14.74
CA ILE A 72 -19.20 -5.07 -15.75
C ILE A 72 -19.51 -6.54 -15.96
N ALA A 73 -20.47 -6.79 -16.85
CA ALA A 73 -20.89 -8.13 -17.23
C ALA A 73 -19.66 -9.03 -17.43
N ARG A 74 -19.60 -10.13 -16.67
CA ARG A 74 -18.71 -11.26 -16.96
C ARG A 74 -19.02 -11.67 -18.40
N ARG A 75 -18.22 -11.24 -19.38
CA ARG A 75 -18.18 -11.93 -20.67
C ARG A 75 -17.73 -13.34 -20.33
N ARG A 76 -18.71 -14.25 -20.18
CA ARG A 76 -18.47 -15.68 -20.25
C ARG A 76 -17.78 -15.88 -21.58
N HIS A 77 -16.47 -16.13 -21.53
CA HIS A 77 -15.77 -16.75 -22.63
C HIS A 77 -16.45 -18.11 -22.79
N ALA A 78 -17.28 -18.25 -23.80
CA ALA A 78 -17.84 -19.54 -24.16
C ALA A 78 -16.65 -20.43 -24.58
N PRO A 79 -16.53 -21.66 -24.06
CA PRO A 79 -15.55 -22.59 -24.61
C PRO A 79 -15.99 -22.97 -26.03
N ILE A 80 -15.03 -22.97 -26.94
CA ILE A 80 -15.10 -23.68 -28.23
C ILE A 80 -15.14 -25.18 -28.01
#